data_AF-A0A1N5ZTR6-F1
#
_entry.id   AF-A0A1N5ZTR6-F1
#
_cell.length_a   1.000
_cell.length_b   1.000
_cell.length_c   1.000
_cell.angle_alpha   90.00
_cell.angle_beta   90.00
_cell.angle_gamma   90.00
#
_symmetry.space_group_name_H-M   'P 1'
#
loop_
_entity.id
_entity.type
_entity.pdbx_description
1 polymer ?
#
loop_
_entity_poly.entity_id
_entity_poly.type
_entity_poly.pdbx_seq_one_letter_code
_entity_poly.pdbx_strand_id
1 'polypeptide(L)' 'MEFLLFLLFLILLAAASSAGLTADSHDSADWKPSDDGRRWRSRTS' A
#
# COMPACT_ATOMS: atom_id res chain seq x y z
N MET A 1 -30.24 -1.25 -13.72
CA MET A 1 -29.95 -1.35 -12.27
C MET A 1 -28.47 -1.63 -11.99
N GLU A 2 -27.83 -2.51 -12.76
CA GLU A 2 -26.40 -2.88 -12.59
C GLU A 2 -25.45 -1.67 -12.67
N PHE A 3 -25.69 -0.75 -13.60
CA PHE A 3 -24.87 0.47 -13.73
C PHE A 3 -24.89 1.34 -12.46
N LEU A 4 -26.04 1.47 -11.79
CA LEU A 4 -26.17 2.24 -10.55
C LEU A 4 -25.41 1.57 -9.41
N LEU A 5 -25.42 0.24 -9.35
CA LEU A 5 -24.65 -0.52 -8.37
C LEU A 5 -23.14 -0.36 -8.61
N PHE A 6 -22.72 -0.37 -9.87
CA PHE A 6 -21.32 -0.15 -10.23
C PHE A 6 -20.86 1.28 -9.88
N LEU A 7 -21.69 2.28 -10.15
CA LEU A 7 -21.40 3.66 -9.78
C LEU A 7 -21.31 3.83 -8.26
N LEU A 8 -22.25 3.23 -7.51
CA LEU A 8 -22.21 3.22 -6.04
C LEU A 8 -20.91 2.59 -5.53
N PHE A 9 -20.49 1.46 -6.10
CA PHE A 9 -19.23 0.81 -5.75
C PHE A 9 -18.04 1.75 -5.94
N LEU A 10 -17.95 2.45 -7.06
CA LEU A 10 -16.86 3.40 -7.32
C LEU A 10 -16.86 4.58 -6.35
N ILE A 11 -18.03 5.10 -5.99
CA ILE A 11 -18.16 6.17 -4.99
C ILE A 11 -17.67 5.70 -3.63
N LEU A 12 -18.09 4.51 -3.19
CA LEU A 12 -17.64 3.93 -1.92
C LEU A 12 -16.13 3.69 -1.91
N LEU A 13 -15.57 3.19 -3.02
CA LEU A 13 -14.14 2.98 -3.17
C LEU A 13 -13.35 4.29 -3.10
N ALA A 14 -13.82 5.34 -3.79
CA ALA A 14 -13.20 6.66 -3.75
C ALA A 14 -13.25 7.26 -2.34
N ALA A 15 -14.39 7.13 -1.65
CA ALA A 15 -14.52 7.57 -0.26
C ALA A 15 -13.54 6.84 0.67
N ALA A 16 -13.48 5.50 0.58
CA ALA A 16 -12.56 4.69 1.37
C ALA A 16 -11.09 5.04 1.11
N SER A 17 -10.72 5.27 -0.15
CA SER A 17 -9.36 5.68 -0.52
C SER A 17 -9.02 7.07 0.04
N SER A 18 -9.90 8.05 -0.09
CA SER A 18 -9.70 9.40 0.47
C SER A 18 -9.64 9.43 1.99
N ALA A 19 -10.36 8.53 2.66
CA ALA A 19 -10.33 8.36 4.11
C ALA A 19 -9.10 7.58 4.61
N GLY A 20 -8.22 7.12 3.71
CA GLY A 20 -7.04 6.33 4.06
C GLY A 20 -7.37 4.92 4.56
N LEU A 21 -8.61 4.43 4.38
CA LEU A 21 -9.01 3.06 4.74
C LEU A 21 -8.28 2.01 3.90
N THR A 22 -7.81 2.40 2.72
CA THR A 22 -6.98 1.56 1.84
C THR A 22 -5.49 1.92 1.92
N ALA A 23 -5.10 2.81 2.84
CA ALA A 23 -3.69 3.15 3.01
C ALA A 23 -2.98 1.91 3.58
N ASP A 24 -2.05 1.36 2.80
CA ASP A 24 -1.17 0.32 3.29
C ASP A 24 -0.24 0.93 4.34
N SER A 25 -0.42 0.56 5.60
CA SER A 25 0.46 0.99 6.70
C SER A 25 1.72 0.13 6.81
N HIS A 26 1.74 -0.99 6.09
CA HIS A 26 2.87 -1.88 6.02
C HIS A 26 3.74 -1.42 4.86
N ASP A 27 5.00 -1.04 5.16
CA ASP A 27 5.97 -0.74 4.11
C ASP A 27 6.35 -2.06 3.41
N SER A 28 5.48 -2.50 2.51
CA SER A 28 5.58 -3.76 1.77
C SER A 28 6.71 -3.74 0.73
N ALA A 29 7.51 -2.68 0.72
CA ALA A 29 8.62 -2.45 -0.18
C ALA A 29 9.99 -2.51 0.54
N ASP A 30 10.17 -3.49 1.42
CA ASP A 30 11.49 -3.92 1.91
C ASP A 30 12.37 -4.57 0.81
N TRP A 31 12.14 -4.25 -0.46
CA TRP A 31 13.04 -4.62 -1.55
C TRP A 31 14.31 -3.76 -1.43
N LYS A 32 15.17 -4.08 -0.48
CA LYS A 32 16.54 -3.58 -0.49
C LYS A 32 17.31 -4.45 -1.48
N PRO A 33 17.79 -3.94 -2.63
CA PRO A 33 18.77 -4.68 -3.41
C PRO A 33 19.91 -5.00 -2.47
N SER A 34 20.19 -6.29 -2.25
CA SER A 34 21.43 -6.65 -1.60
C SER A 34 22.53 -6.34 -2.61
N ASP A 35 23.26 -5.24 -2.42
CA ASP A 35 24.56 -5.05 -3.07
C ASP A 35 25.40 -6.29 -2.73
N ASP A 36 25.57 -7.18 -3.71
CA ASP A 36 26.40 -8.38 -3.66
C ASP A 36 26.17 -9.29 -2.44
N GLY A 37 24.93 -9.45 -1.98
CA GLY A 37 24.60 -10.36 -0.88
C GLY A 37 25.13 -9.92 0.50
N ARG A 38 25.63 -8.69 0.65
CA ARG A 38 26.03 -8.16 1.96
C ARG A 38 24.89 -7.43 2.65
N ARG A 39 24.33 -8.07 3.67
CA ARG A 39 23.50 -7.39 4.68
C ARG A 39 24.29 -6.23 5.29
N TRP A 40 23.76 -5.02 5.16
CA TRP A 40 24.27 -3.86 5.89
C TRP A 40 24.13 -4.14 7.39
N ARG A 41 25.25 -4.41 8.07
CA ARG A 41 25.31 -4.38 9.53
C ARG A 41 25.18 -2.91 9.94
N SER A 42 23.96 -2.48 10.25
CA SER A 42 23.75 -1.29 11.07
C SER A 42 24.54 -1.47 12.35
N ARG A 43 25.63 -0.72 12.48
CA ARG A 43 26.43 -0.67 13.70
C ARG A 43 25.59 0.10 14.72
N THR A 44 24.89 -0.62 15.58
CA THR A 44 24.36 -0.05 16.81
C THR A 44 25.57 0.33 17.67
N SER A 45 25.72 1.62 17.94
CA SER A 45 26.57 2.11 19.03
C SER A 45 25.79 2.08 20.33
#